data_AF-A0A950EEH4-F1
#
_entry.id   AF-A0A950EEH4-F1
#
_cell.length_a   1.000
_cell.length_b   1.000
_cell.length_c   1.000
_cell.angle_alpha   90.00
_cell.angle_beta   90.00
_cell.angle_gamma   90.00
#
_symmetry.space_group_name_H-M   'P 1'
#
loop_
_entity.id
_entity.type
_entity.pdbx_description
1 polymer ?
#
loop_
_entity_poly.entity_id
_entity_poly.type
_entity_poly.pdbx_seq_one_letter_code
_entity_poly.pdbx_strand_id
1 'polypeptide(L)'
;MLVPIASEDTLERALGRVHDPFLVVERPGGYELAEWDPAALATDRVAGYVPPCRLEHLGDRSFGAEHRVRFPYVSGAMANGIASCELVEAMGRAGLLGIFGAAGLPPTAVEAAIDRLGRTLGPSRAYGFNLIHSPNEPEL
;
A
#
# COMPACT_ATOMS: atom_id res chain seq x y z
N MET A 1 -13.53 15.99 -18.34
CA MET A 1 -12.99 16.33 -19.68
C MET A 1 -12.99 15.03 -20.47
N LEU A 2 -13.96 14.83 -21.37
CA LEU A 2 -14.15 13.57 -22.11
C LEU A 2 -12.86 13.19 -22.87
N VAL A 3 -12.19 12.13 -22.45
CA VAL A 3 -11.02 11.57 -23.15
C VAL A 3 -11.53 10.48 -24.09
N PRO A 4 -11.50 10.67 -25.42
CA PRO A 4 -11.92 9.64 -26.36
C PRO A 4 -10.92 8.48 -26.36
N ILE A 5 -11.40 7.23 -26.38
CA ILE A 5 -10.56 6.05 -26.58
C ILE A 5 -10.68 5.63 -28.01
N ALA A 6 -9.63 5.94 -28.76
CA ALA A 6 -9.46 5.47 -30.12
C ALA A 6 -8.33 4.43 -30.23
N SER A 7 -7.70 4.00 -29.13
CA SER A 7 -6.61 3.02 -29.17
C SER A 7 -6.49 2.17 -27.90
N GLU A 8 -5.92 0.95 -28.07
CA GLU A 8 -5.54 0.02 -26.99
C GLU A 8 -4.68 0.71 -25.92
N ASP A 9 -3.75 1.58 -26.34
CA ASP A 9 -2.94 2.44 -25.46
C ASP A 9 -3.79 3.30 -24.51
N THR A 10 -5.00 3.71 -24.92
CA THR A 10 -5.85 4.55 -24.07
C THR A 10 -6.59 3.72 -23.02
N LEU A 11 -6.97 2.48 -23.35
CA LEU A 11 -7.52 1.54 -22.38
C LEU A 11 -6.46 1.14 -21.36
N GLU A 12 -5.25 0.79 -21.79
CA GLU A 12 -4.16 0.43 -20.87
C GLU A 12 -3.82 1.58 -19.91
N ARG A 13 -3.73 2.81 -20.43
CA ARG A 13 -3.52 4.01 -19.60
C ARG A 13 -4.66 4.26 -18.60
N ALA A 14 -5.91 4.00 -18.99
CA ALA A 14 -7.06 4.12 -18.09
C ALA A 14 -7.01 3.05 -16.99
N LEU A 15 -6.75 1.79 -17.36
CA LEU A 15 -6.59 0.68 -16.43
C LEU A 15 -5.40 0.87 -15.47
N GLY A 16 -4.31 1.51 -15.93
CA GLY A 16 -3.16 1.86 -15.09
C GLY A 16 -3.48 2.87 -13.99
N ARG A 17 -4.55 3.67 -14.13
CA ARG A 17 -5.05 4.57 -13.09
C ARG A 17 -6.04 3.84 -12.19
N VAL A 18 -5.53 2.86 -11.44
CA VAL A 18 -6.35 1.94 -10.62
C VAL A 18 -7.31 2.62 -9.63
N HIS A 19 -7.12 3.90 -9.30
CA HIS A 19 -7.98 4.67 -8.40
C HIS A 19 -9.10 5.43 -9.12
N ASP A 20 -9.02 5.59 -10.44
CA ASP A 20 -9.96 6.35 -11.25
C ASP A 20 -11.02 5.40 -11.83
N PRO A 21 -12.30 5.53 -11.45
CA PRO A 21 -13.34 4.76 -12.07
C PRO A 21 -13.68 5.28 -13.47
N PHE A 22 -14.11 4.38 -14.34
CA PHE A 22 -14.59 4.75 -15.67
C PHE A 22 -15.66 3.77 -16.17
N LEU A 23 -16.46 4.24 -17.12
CA LEU A 23 -17.46 3.45 -17.82
C LEU A 23 -16.93 3.03 -19.18
N VAL A 24 -17.37 1.89 -19.69
CA VAL A 24 -17.23 1.50 -21.09
C VAL A 24 -18.61 1.62 -21.72
N VAL A 25 -18.76 2.52 -22.69
CA VAL A 25 -20.02 2.81 -23.38
C VAL A 25 -19.99 2.26 -24.80
N GLU A 26 -21.08 1.63 -25.20
CA GLU A 26 -21.31 1.14 -26.56
C GLU A 26 -21.74 2.30 -27.45
N ARG A 27 -21.07 2.46 -28.59
CA ARG A 27 -21.38 3.45 -29.62
C ARG A 27 -21.55 2.76 -30.98
N PRO A 28 -22.23 3.40 -31.96
CA PRO A 28 -22.25 2.88 -33.32
C PRO A 28 -20.81 2.73 -33.86
N GLY A 29 -20.36 1.50 -34.06
CA GLY A 29 -19.02 1.18 -34.57
C GLY A 29 -17.98 0.77 -33.52
N GLY A 30 -18.31 0.70 -32.23
CA GLY A 30 -17.38 0.19 -31.22
C GLY A 30 -17.70 0.58 -29.77
N TYR A 31 -16.64 0.67 -28.96
CA TYR A 31 -16.70 1.06 -27.55
C TYR A 31 -15.83 2.28 -27.29
N GLU A 32 -16.26 3.13 -26.36
CA GLU A 32 -15.50 4.25 -25.83
C GLU A 32 -15.47 4.15 -24.30
N LEU A 33 -14.47 4.72 -23.62
CA LEU A 33 -14.56 4.92 -22.16
C LEU A 33 -15.06 6.34 -21.89
N ALA A 34 -15.87 6.45 -20.86
CA ALA A 34 -16.35 7.70 -20.33
C ALA A 34 -15.91 7.85 -18.87
N GLU A 35 -15.75 9.10 -18.42
CA GLU A 35 -15.61 9.40 -17.00
C GLU A 35 -16.81 8.80 -16.24
N TRP A 36 -16.58 8.34 -15.01
CA TRP A 36 -17.67 7.84 -14.18
C TRP A 36 -18.70 8.96 -13.93
N ASP A 37 -19.91 8.76 -14.45
CA ASP A 37 -21.07 9.60 -14.20
C ASP A 37 -22.30 8.70 -13.97
N PRO A 38 -22.93 8.74 -12.79
CA PRO A 38 -24.17 8.02 -12.53
C PRO A 38 -25.29 8.34 -13.52
N ALA A 39 -25.34 9.55 -14.07
CA ALA A 39 -26.35 9.93 -15.06
C ALA A 39 -26.16 9.20 -16.40
N ALA A 40 -24.93 8.85 -16.75
CA ALA A 40 -24.62 8.11 -17.98
C ALA A 40 -25.25 6.71 -17.99
N LEU A 41 -25.51 6.12 -16.82
CA LEU A 41 -26.24 4.84 -16.72
C LEU A 41 -27.67 4.92 -17.25
N ALA A 42 -28.27 6.12 -17.28
CA ALA A 42 -29.64 6.34 -17.75
C ALA A 42 -29.71 6.80 -19.22
N THR A 43 -28.64 7.40 -19.73
CA THR A 43 -28.61 8.02 -21.08
C THR A 43 -27.84 7.21 -22.10
N ASP A 44 -26.84 6.43 -21.66
CA ASP A 44 -25.93 5.71 -22.53
C ASP A 44 -26.11 4.19 -22.43
N ARG A 45 -25.75 3.48 -23.50
CA ARG A 45 -25.65 2.01 -23.49
C ARG A 45 -24.33 1.63 -22.83
N VAL A 46 -24.34 1.44 -21.51
CA VAL A 46 -23.14 1.06 -20.76
C VAL A 46 -22.88 -0.44 -20.92
N ALA A 47 -21.72 -0.76 -21.52
CA ALA A 47 -21.25 -2.12 -21.73
C ALA A 47 -20.40 -2.65 -20.56
N GLY A 48 -19.81 -1.75 -19.76
CA GLY A 48 -18.98 -2.13 -18.62
C GLY A 48 -18.73 -0.97 -17.66
N TYR A 49 -18.35 -1.33 -16.43
CA TYR A 49 -17.93 -0.38 -15.40
C TYR A 49 -16.66 -0.92 -14.74
N VAL A 50 -15.65 -0.06 -14.64
CA VAL A 50 -14.43 -0.33 -13.89
C VAL A 50 -14.48 0.51 -12.61
N PRO A 51 -14.67 -0.11 -11.43
CA PRO A 51 -14.70 0.60 -10.17
C PRO A 51 -13.31 1.06 -9.73
N PRO A 52 -13.21 2.00 -8.77
CA PRO A 52 -11.92 2.40 -8.23
C PRO A 52 -11.35 1.26 -7.37
N CYS A 53 -10.21 0.72 -7.78
CA CYS A 53 -9.43 -0.29 -7.08
C CYS A 53 -8.37 0.38 -6.19
N ARG A 54 -8.81 0.87 -5.04
CA ARG A 54 -7.94 1.52 -4.04
C ARG A 54 -6.96 0.53 -3.41
N LEU A 55 -5.67 0.86 -3.41
CA LEU A 55 -4.62 0.03 -2.80
C LEU A 55 -4.85 -0.19 -1.30
N GLU A 56 -5.48 0.76 -0.60
CA GLU A 56 -5.83 0.61 0.83
C GLU A 56 -6.87 -0.48 1.08
N HIS A 57 -7.56 -0.95 0.04
CA HIS A 57 -8.58 -1.99 0.12
C HIS A 57 -8.08 -3.37 -0.32
N LEU A 58 -6.81 -3.48 -0.71
CA LEU A 58 -6.21 -4.77 -1.07
C LEU A 58 -5.78 -5.51 0.21
N GLY A 59 -6.36 -6.68 0.44
CA GLY A 59 -6.15 -7.47 1.66
C GLY A 59 -7.24 -7.26 2.70
N ASP A 60 -6.95 -7.60 3.95
CA ASP A 60 -7.89 -7.45 5.06
C ASP A 60 -7.88 -6.02 5.60
N ARG A 61 -9.05 -5.37 5.65
CA ARG A 61 -9.20 -4.00 6.15
C ARG A 61 -8.93 -3.89 7.65
N SER A 62 -9.16 -4.95 8.41
CA SER A 62 -8.89 -4.98 9.85
C SER A 62 -7.41 -4.77 10.16
N PHE A 63 -6.51 -5.26 9.29
CA PHE A 63 -5.06 -5.09 9.44
C PHE A 63 -4.67 -3.61 9.52
N GLY A 64 -5.21 -2.77 8.63
CA GLY A 64 -4.94 -1.33 8.63
C GLY A 64 -5.41 -0.64 9.91
N ALA A 65 -6.58 -1.04 10.42
CA ALA A 65 -7.14 -0.50 11.65
C ALA A 65 -6.34 -0.94 12.90
N GLU A 66 -6.00 -2.23 12.99
CA GLU A 66 -5.30 -2.82 14.13
C GLU A 66 -3.84 -2.34 14.22
N HIS A 67 -3.14 -2.33 13.08
CA HIS A 67 -1.75 -1.92 13.02
C HIS A 67 -1.56 -0.43 12.72
N ARG A 68 -2.63 0.35 12.60
CA ARG A 68 -2.59 1.81 12.30
C ARG A 68 -1.77 2.14 11.05
N VAL A 69 -1.98 1.37 9.98
CA VAL A 69 -1.34 1.58 8.67
C VAL A 69 -2.37 1.91 7.61
N ARG A 70 -1.94 2.66 6.58
CA ARG A 70 -2.79 3.02 5.43
C ARG A 70 -2.95 1.85 4.46
N PHE A 71 -1.88 1.09 4.26
CA PHE A 71 -1.88 -0.04 3.34
C PHE A 71 -1.64 -1.35 4.12
N PRO A 72 -2.41 -2.42 3.84
CA PRO A 72 -2.19 -3.75 4.42
C PRO A 72 -0.90 -4.42 3.89
N TYR A 73 0.25 -3.88 4.26
CA TYR A 73 1.55 -4.30 3.76
C TYR A 73 2.65 -4.13 4.79
N VAL A 74 3.56 -5.10 4.81
CA VAL A 74 4.68 -5.18 5.75
C VAL A 74 5.98 -5.38 4.98
N SER A 75 6.99 -4.56 5.28
CA SER A 75 8.39 -4.95 5.01
C SER A 75 8.87 -5.82 6.17
N GLY A 76 9.14 -7.09 5.86
CA GLY A 76 9.65 -8.06 6.81
C GLY A 76 11.03 -7.71 7.35
N ALA A 77 11.34 -8.23 8.52
CA ALA A 77 12.65 -8.06 9.13
C ALA A 77 13.75 -8.73 8.30
N MET A 78 14.90 -8.07 8.22
CA MET A 78 16.12 -8.59 7.60
C MET A 78 17.27 -8.39 8.59
N ALA A 79 17.92 -9.48 8.98
CA ALA A 79 18.87 -9.56 10.10
C ALA A 79 20.04 -8.56 10.01
N ASN A 80 20.78 -8.40 11.11
CA ASN A 80 21.96 -7.55 11.24
C ASN A 80 21.68 -6.08 10.85
N GLY A 81 20.47 -5.60 11.09
CA GLY A 81 20.06 -4.24 10.74
C GLY A 81 19.90 -3.98 9.24
N ILE A 82 19.84 -5.01 8.38
CA ILE A 82 19.53 -4.83 6.95
C ILE A 82 18.16 -4.16 6.79
N ALA A 83 17.17 -4.60 7.56
CA ALA A 83 15.95 -3.82 7.77
C ALA A 83 16.26 -2.70 8.76
N SER A 84 16.89 -1.64 8.25
CA SER A 84 17.48 -0.57 9.02
C SER A 84 16.45 0.41 9.59
N CYS A 85 16.89 1.31 10.47
CA CYS A 85 16.05 2.40 10.95
C CYS A 85 15.55 3.28 9.79
N GLU A 86 16.38 3.56 8.79
CA GLU A 86 16.01 4.36 7.61
C GLU A 86 14.88 3.71 6.81
N LEU A 87 14.96 2.38 6.61
CA LEU A 87 13.92 1.63 5.92
C LEU A 87 12.60 1.68 6.71
N VAL A 88 12.66 1.37 8.01
CA VAL A 88 11.48 1.38 8.88
C VAL A 88 10.87 2.79 8.97
N GLU A 89 11.71 3.83 9.04
CA GLU A 89 11.29 5.22 8.99
C GLU A 89 10.54 5.51 7.69
N ALA A 90 11.12 5.18 6.53
CA ALA A 90 10.51 5.39 5.22
C ALA A 90 9.15 4.68 5.10
N MET A 91 9.07 3.42 5.52
CA MET A 91 7.82 2.65 5.56
C MET A 91 6.77 3.31 6.44
N GLY A 92 7.13 3.66 7.68
CA GLY A 92 6.23 4.34 8.61
C GLY A 92 5.74 5.70 8.10
N ARG A 93 6.59 6.47 7.40
CA ARG A 93 6.17 7.76 6.77
C ARG A 93 5.17 7.56 5.64
N ALA A 94 5.29 6.46 4.90
CA ALA A 94 4.41 6.11 3.79
C ALA A 94 3.08 5.48 4.24
N GLY A 95 2.89 5.24 5.54
CA GLY A 95 1.71 4.55 6.07
C GLY A 95 1.76 3.04 5.88
N LEU A 96 2.96 2.46 5.87
CA LEU A 96 3.24 1.03 5.78
C LEU A 96 3.87 0.55 7.09
N LEU A 97 3.81 -0.76 7.36
CA LEU A 97 4.50 -1.35 8.51
C LEU A 97 5.92 -1.78 8.13
N GLY A 98 6.93 -1.30 8.85
CA GLY A 98 8.30 -1.79 8.75
C GLY A 98 8.73 -2.50 10.03
N ILE A 99 9.40 -3.65 9.90
CA ILE A 99 9.93 -4.42 11.04
C ILE A 99 11.46 -4.31 11.06
N PHE A 100 12.00 -3.72 12.13
CA PHE A 100 13.44 -3.57 12.31
C PHE A 100 14.15 -4.93 12.47
N GLY A 101 15.30 -5.05 11.80
CA GLY A 101 16.13 -6.25 11.75
C GLY A 101 17.02 -6.46 12.98
N ALA A 102 16.43 -6.74 14.14
CA ALA A 102 17.17 -6.85 15.39
C ALA A 102 18.05 -8.11 15.52
N ALA A 103 17.72 -9.20 14.82
CA ALA A 103 18.47 -10.46 14.88
C ALA A 103 19.96 -10.25 14.58
N GLY A 104 20.85 -10.75 15.45
CA GLY A 104 22.30 -10.62 15.32
C GLY A 104 22.89 -9.29 15.78
N LEU A 105 22.06 -8.34 16.24
CA LEU A 105 22.54 -7.10 16.85
C LEU A 105 22.61 -7.23 18.38
N PRO A 106 23.57 -6.57 19.04
CA PRO A 106 23.62 -6.54 20.50
C PRO A 106 22.45 -5.72 21.08
N PRO A 107 22.02 -5.98 22.33
CA PRO A 107 20.92 -5.24 22.96
C PRO A 107 21.08 -3.71 22.93
N THR A 108 22.30 -3.21 23.11
CA THR A 108 22.61 -1.76 23.05
C THR A 108 22.31 -1.14 21.68
N ALA A 109 22.53 -1.88 20.58
CA ALA A 109 22.19 -1.41 19.25
C ALA A 109 20.67 -1.44 19.00
N VAL A 110 19.98 -2.45 19.55
CA VAL A 110 18.51 -2.53 19.50
C VAL A 110 17.87 -1.40 20.30
N GLU A 111 18.39 -1.11 21.51
CA GLU A 111 17.95 0.01 22.35
C GLU A 111 18.10 1.35 21.61
N ALA A 112 19.26 1.61 21.01
CA ALA A 112 19.48 2.81 20.19
C ALA A 112 18.50 2.92 19.01
N ALA A 113 18.13 1.79 18.39
CA ALA A 113 17.13 1.75 17.33
C ALA A 113 15.72 2.04 17.85
N ILE A 114 15.34 1.51 19.03
CA ILE A 114 14.06 1.79 19.70
C ILE A 114 13.93 3.29 19.96
N ASP A 115 14.94 3.91 20.57
CA ASP A 115 14.95 5.34 20.88
C ASP A 115 14.85 6.20 19.62
N ARG A 116 15.62 5.83 18.57
CA ARG A 116 15.59 6.53 17.30
C ARG A 116 14.20 6.46 16.66
N LEU A 117 13.66 5.26 16.47
CA LEU A 117 12.38 5.07 15.78
C LEU A 117 11.23 5.71 16.56
N GLY A 118 11.20 5.57 17.89
CA GLY A 118 10.21 6.22 18.74
C GLY A 118 10.22 7.74 18.59
N ARG A 119 11.42 8.34 18.56
CA ARG A 119 11.59 9.78 18.36
C ARG A 119 11.24 10.24 16.94
N THR A 120 11.61 9.50 15.89
CA THR A 120 11.47 9.96 14.49
C THR A 120 10.11 9.69 13.88
N LEU A 121 9.40 8.65 14.34
CA LEU A 121 8.07 8.26 13.88
C LEU A 121 6.95 8.76 14.79
N GLY A 122 7.23 8.92 16.08
CA GLY A 122 6.25 9.36 17.08
C GLY A 122 5.11 8.35 17.28
N PRO A 123 4.09 8.71 18.09
CA PRO A 123 3.03 7.77 18.49
C PRO A 123 2.03 7.43 17.38
N SER A 124 2.01 8.19 16.29
CA SER A 124 1.02 8.07 15.22
C SER A 124 1.42 7.12 14.10
N ARG A 125 2.64 6.59 14.09
CA ARG A 125 3.18 5.77 13.00
C ARG A 125 3.62 4.43 13.51
N ALA A 126 3.17 3.38 12.83
CA ALA A 126 3.45 2.01 13.21
C ALA A 126 4.83 1.56 12.76
N TYR A 127 5.51 0.82 13.64
CA TYR A 127 6.73 0.08 13.36
C TYR A 127 6.82 -1.11 14.33
N GLY A 128 7.65 -2.09 13.99
CA GLY A 128 7.89 -3.25 14.83
C GLY A 128 9.36 -3.62 14.91
N PHE A 129 9.67 -4.60 15.75
CA PHE A 129 11.00 -5.17 15.93
C PHE A 129 10.91 -6.68 15.77
N ASN A 130 11.91 -7.27 15.12
CA ASN A 130 12.05 -8.70 15.07
C ASN A 130 12.46 -9.24 16.44
N LEU A 131 11.79 -10.29 16.91
CA LEU A 131 12.25 -11.12 18.02
C LEU A 131 12.53 -12.51 17.43
N ILE A 132 13.81 -12.80 17.18
CA ILE A 132 14.19 -14.10 16.62
C ILE A 132 14.37 -15.11 17.75
N HIS A 133 13.90 -16.33 17.51
CA HIS A 133 14.15 -17.42 18.44
C HIS A 133 15.64 -17.82 18.38
N SER A 134 16.33 -17.75 19.53
CA SER A 134 17.73 -18.15 19.71
C SER A 134 17.82 -19.33 20.69
N PRO A 135 17.66 -20.59 20.23
CA PRO A 135 17.59 -21.76 21.11
C PRO A 135 18.80 -21.94 22.04
N ASN A 136 19.99 -21.56 21.56
CA ASN A 136 21.24 -21.71 22.30
C ASN A 136 21.53 -20.55 23.26
N GLU A 137 20.76 -19.47 23.17
CA GLU A 137 20.95 -18.21 23.88
C GLU A 137 19.58 -17.70 24.39
N PRO A 138 18.93 -18.40 25.35
CA PRO A 138 17.56 -18.09 25.78
C PRO A 138 17.43 -16.86 26.69
N GLU A 139 18.55 -16.36 27.24
CA GLU A 139 18.58 -15.15 28.09
C GLU A 139 18.76 -13.85 27.30
N LEU A 140 18.89 -13.96 25.97
CA LEU A 140 19.10 -12.86 25.03
C LEU A 140 17.80 -12.18 24.61
#